data_AF-Q4JM92-F1
#
_entry.id   AF-Q4JM92-F1
#
_cell.length_a   1.000
_cell.length_b   1.000
_cell.length_c   1.000
_cell.angle_alpha   90.00
_cell.angle_beta   90.00
_cell.angle_gamma   90.00
#
_symmetry.space_group_name_H-M   'P 1'
#
loop_
_entity.id
_entity.type
_entity.pdbx_description
1 polymer ?
#
loop_
_entity_poly.entity_id
_entity_poly.type
_entity_poly.pdbx_seq_one_letter_code
_entity_poly.pdbx_strand_id
1 'polypeptide(L)' 'VDGELFMHYNSTARRYVPRTEWMAANTDQQYWDGQTQIGQGHEQVDRENLGTLQRRYNQ' A
#
# COMPACT_ATOMS: atom_id res chain seq x y z
N VAL A 1 -4.87 14.04 -2.38
CA VAL A 1 -5.77 15.07 -1.82
C VAL A 1 -6.10 16.01 -2.97
N ASP A 2 -7.34 16.46 -3.10
CA ASP A 2 -7.73 17.38 -4.19
C ASP A 2 -7.37 16.90 -5.62
N GLY A 3 -7.47 15.58 -5.85
CA GLY A 3 -7.12 14.94 -7.12
C GLY A 3 -5.63 14.62 -7.31
N GLU A 4 -4.76 15.11 -6.44
CA GLU A 4 -3.32 14.82 -6.47
C GLU A 4 -3.00 13.47 -5.80
N LEU A 5 -2.19 12.65 -6.47
CA LEU A 5 -1.59 11.45 -5.90
C LEU A 5 -0.43 11.83 -4.98
N PHE A 6 -0.62 11.66 -3.69
CA PHE A 6 0.32 12.12 -2.66
C PHE A 6 1.15 10.99 -2.02
N MET A 7 0.75 9.73 -2.20
CA MET A 7 1.47 8.56 -1.73
C MET A 7 1.23 7.36 -2.65
N HIS A 8 2.13 6.38 -2.63
CA HIS A 8 2.01 5.16 -3.43
C HIS A 8 2.60 3.95 -2.70
N TYR A 9 1.92 2.81 -2.73
CA TYR A 9 2.48 1.53 -2.30
C TYR A 9 3.27 0.89 -3.45
N ASN A 10 4.58 0.80 -3.31
CA ASN A 10 5.42 0.07 -4.25
C ASN A 10 5.44 -1.41 -3.84
N SER A 11 4.75 -2.28 -4.59
CA SER A 11 4.66 -3.71 -4.28
C SER A 11 5.98 -4.47 -4.45
N THR A 12 6.94 -3.97 -5.23
CA THR A 12 8.28 -4.58 -5.35
C THR A 12 9.11 -4.35 -4.09
N ALA A 13 9.12 -3.11 -3.60
CA ALA A 13 9.82 -2.75 -2.36
C ALA A 13 8.98 -2.99 -1.10
N ARG A 14 7.70 -3.36 -1.28
CA ARG A 14 6.68 -3.56 -0.25
C ARG A 14 6.63 -2.43 0.77
N ARG A 15 6.59 -1.19 0.28
CA ARG A 15 6.62 0.03 1.10
C ARG A 15 5.75 1.13 0.53
N TYR A 16 5.18 1.95 1.41
CA TYR A 16 4.61 3.24 1.00
C TYR A 16 5.71 4.28 0.82
N VAL A 17 5.57 5.09 -0.22
CA VAL A 17 6.46 6.21 -0.51
C VAL A 17 5.64 7.49 -0.73
N PRO A 18 6.08 8.64 -0.21
CA PRO A 18 5.49 9.92 -0.59
C PRO A 18 5.69 10.18 -2.08
N ARG A 19 4.70 10.81 -2.71
CA ARG A 19 4.75 11.25 -4.11
C ARG A 19 4.78 12.76 -4.26
N THR A 20 4.63 13.49 -3.16
CA THR A 20 4.70 14.95 -3.12
C THR A 20 5.69 15.41 -2.06
N GLU A 21 6.32 16.56 -2.32
CA GLU A 21 7.29 17.15 -1.41
C GLU A 21 6.66 17.53 -0.07
N TRP A 22 5.44 18.04 -0.10
CA TRP A 22 4.72 18.43 1.12
C TRP A 22 4.43 17.21 2.01
N MET A 23 4.13 16.02 1.46
CA MET A 23 4.01 14.81 2.29
C MET A 23 5.36 14.42 2.89
N ALA A 24 6.42 14.41 2.08
CA ALA A 24 7.75 14.04 2.53
C ALA A 24 8.30 14.97 3.62
N ALA A 25 7.97 16.27 3.56
CA ALA A 25 8.41 17.27 4.52
C ALA A 25 7.64 17.25 5.85
N ASN A 26 6.38 16.77 5.86
CA ASN A 26 5.49 16.87 7.03
C ASN A 26 5.26 15.54 7.76
N THR A 27 5.83 14.43 7.26
CA THR A 27 5.65 13.10 7.86
C THR A 27 7.00 12.47 8.14
N ASP A 28 7.11 11.77 9.27
CA ASP A 28 8.35 11.13 9.69
C ASP A 28 8.44 9.68 9.21
N GLN A 29 9.60 9.06 9.43
CA GLN A 29 9.82 7.66 9.07
C GLN A 29 8.86 6.72 9.83
N GLN A 30 8.56 7.00 11.09
CA GLN A 30 7.66 6.17 11.89
C GLN A 30 6.25 6.11 11.29
N TYR A 31 5.75 7.24 10.77
CA TYR A 31 4.49 7.29 10.03
C TYR A 31 4.54 6.36 8.81
N TRP A 32 5.59 6.45 7.98
CA TRP A 32 5.73 5.62 6.78
C TRP A 32 5.92 4.14 7.07
N ASP A 33 6.61 3.80 8.16
CA ASP A 33 6.78 2.42 8.62
C ASP A 33 5.42 1.83 9.04
N GLY A 34 4.62 2.59 9.79
CA GLY A 34 3.26 2.19 10.17
C GLY A 34 2.34 2.01 8.97
N GLN A 35 2.34 2.96 8.02
CA GLN A 35 1.57 2.81 6.78
C GLN A 35 2.02 1.59 5.98
N THR A 36 3.34 1.34 5.93
CA THR A 36 3.92 0.18 5.24
C THR A 36 3.45 -1.13 5.85
N GLN A 37 3.41 -1.26 7.18
CA GLN A 37 2.89 -2.44 7.85
C GLN A 37 1.41 -2.70 7.50
N ILE A 38 0.58 -1.65 7.51
CA ILE A 38 -0.84 -1.75 7.11
C ILE A 38 -0.95 -2.21 5.65
N GLY A 39 -0.17 -1.59 4.75
CA GLY A 39 -0.15 -1.96 3.32
C GLY A 39 0.26 -3.41 3.08
N GLN A 40 1.27 -3.90 3.80
CA GLN A 40 1.71 -5.30 3.72
C GLN A 40 0.63 -6.26 4.22
N GLY A 41 -0.12 -5.89 5.28
CA GLY A 41 -1.26 -6.68 5.76
C GLY A 41 -2.38 -6.77 4.72
N HIS A 42 -2.72 -5.65 4.08
CA HIS A 42 -3.72 -5.63 3.00
C HIS A 42 -3.26 -6.46 1.79
N GLU A 43 -1.99 -6.32 1.38
CA GLU A 43 -1.40 -7.11 0.29
C GLU A 43 -1.55 -8.62 0.52
N GLN A 44 -1.32 -9.09 1.76
CA GLN A 44 -1.51 -10.49 2.12
C GLN A 44 -2.97 -10.93 1.99
N VAL A 45 -3.89 -10.17 2.58
CA VAL A 45 -5.33 -10.48 2.55
C VAL A 45 -5.86 -10.50 1.11
N ASP A 46 -5.47 -9.53 0.29
CA ASP A 46 -5.89 -9.44 -1.11
C ASP A 46 -5.38 -10.64 -1.92
N ARG A 47 -4.14 -11.08 -1.68
CA ARG A 47 -3.57 -12.27 -2.32
C ARG A 47 -4.33 -13.54 -1.95
N GLU A 48 -4.64 -13.73 -0.67
CA GLU A 48 -5.40 -14.89 -0.17
C GLU A 48 -6.83 -14.89 -0.72
N ASN A 49 -7.46 -13.72 -0.76
CA ASN A 49 -8.79 -13.53 -1.34
C ASN A 49 -8.78 -13.83 -2.83
N LEU A 50 -7.79 -13.34 -3.59
CA LEU A 50 -7.67 -13.62 -5.02
C LEU A 50 -7.55 -15.13 -5.29
N GLY A 51 -6.71 -15.84 -4.55
CA GLY A 51 -6.59 -17.29 -4.67
C GLY A 51 -7.87 -18.05 -4.25
N THR A 52 -8.65 -17.50 -3.34
CA THR A 52 -9.96 -18.04 -2.97
C THR A 52 -11.00 -17.80 -4.05
N LEU A 53 -11.03 -16.62 -4.64
CA LEU A 53 -11.94 -16.27 -5.74
C LEU A 53 -11.62 -17.10 -6.99
N GLN A 54 -10.35 -17.27 -7.36
CA GLN A 54 -9.95 -18.14 -8.48
C GLN A 54 -10.49 -19.57 -8.32
N ARG A 55 -10.30 -20.17 -7.14
CA ARG A 55 -10.84 -21.51 -6.82
C ARG A 55 -12.37 -21.58 -6.87
N ARG A 56 -13.08 -20.53 -6.46
CA ARG A 56 -14.56 -20.49 -6.46
C ARG A 56 -15.14 -20.29 -7.85
N TYR A 57 -14.47 -19.52 -8.69
CA TYR A 57 -14.92 -19.22 -10.05
C TYR A 57 -14.40 -20.22 -11.09
N ASN A 58 -13.81 -21.35 -10.66
CA ASN A 58 -13.20 -22.36 -11.54
C ASN A 58 -12.26 -21.74 -12.59
N GLN A 59 -11.44 -20.78 -12.16
CA GLN A 59 -10.28 -20.32 -12.92
C GLN A 59 -9.04 -21.12 -12.55
#